data_AF-A0A7X4FCA0-F1
#
_entry.id   AF-A0A7X4FCA0-F1
#
_cell.length_a   1.000
_cell.length_b   1.000
_cell.length_c   1.000
_cell.angle_alpha   90.00
_cell.angle_beta   90.00
_cell.angle_gamma   90.00
#
_symmetry.space_group_name_H-M   'P 1'
#
loop_
_entity.id
_entity.type
_entity.pdbx_description
1 polymer ?
#
loop_
_entity_poly.entity_id
_entity_poly.type
_entity_poly.pdbx_seq_one_letter_code
_entity_poly.pdbx_strand_id
1 'polypeptide(L)'
;MSIAVIFIYLLVVLVLGALSHKLFRNTGEDYFVASRTINWFVLLMTLFGTNMTAFSILGASGEAYHRGIGVFALMASSTAIVAPCVFLFIGTRLWRLGKRFGYVTQAQYFRDRWESGGLGLLLFIVLVLLLIPYLLIGVMGGGGTLATLTDGKIPQWVGGLLISLVVLSYVTYSGMRGTAWVNTFQTLVFMVLGGITFFIIVNRMGGFSSAISKVDAGLLMQAEHIKPLELLTYICMPLCVGMFPHIFSHFLTAKEVGTFRYAIILYPVCIAIVWIPSVLLGILGNVDVPDLQGSQANNVLIQMIGIHAPGILAGFLGAGVFAAIMSSLDSQSLAVGSMFTHDIV
;
A
#
# COMPACT_ATOMS: atom_id res chain seq x y z
N MET A 1 -6.40 0.26 26.19
CA MET A 1 -6.84 1.44 25.41
C MET A 1 -6.47 1.32 23.94
N SER A 2 -5.25 0.92 23.59
CA SER A 2 -4.77 0.77 22.20
C SER A 2 -5.61 -0.20 21.35
N ILE A 3 -5.98 -1.34 21.92
CA ILE A 3 -6.86 -2.34 21.27
C ILE A 3 -8.23 -1.74 20.94
N ALA A 4 -8.82 -0.95 21.84
CA ALA A 4 -10.11 -0.32 21.60
C ALA A 4 -10.06 0.66 20.41
N VAL A 5 -8.97 1.42 20.26
CA VAL A 5 -8.78 2.31 19.10
C VAL A 5 -8.72 1.52 17.79
N ILE A 6 -8.04 0.38 17.77
CA ILE A 6 -7.98 -0.50 16.59
C ILE A 6 -9.37 -1.05 16.27
N PHE A 7 -10.11 -1.57 17.25
CA PHE A 7 -11.46 -2.07 17.02
C PHE A 7 -12.43 -0.97 16.55
N ILE A 8 -12.33 0.23 17.10
CA ILE A 8 -13.10 1.39 16.63
C ILE A 8 -12.73 1.71 15.19
N TYR A 9 -11.44 1.73 14.85
CA TYR A 9 -10.97 1.95 13.48
C TYR A 9 -11.53 0.90 12.50
N LEU A 10 -11.45 -0.39 12.86
CA LEU A 10 -11.99 -1.48 12.06
C LEU A 10 -13.50 -1.34 11.85
N LEU A 11 -14.22 -0.96 12.91
CA LEU A 11 -15.66 -0.70 12.84
C LEU A 11 -15.96 0.50 11.93
N VAL A 12 -15.18 1.58 12.02
CA VAL A 12 -15.31 2.73 11.13
C VAL A 12 -15.10 2.33 9.67
N VAL A 13 -14.08 1.53 9.37
CA VAL A 13 -13.83 1.02 8.01
C VAL A 13 -15.01 0.16 7.50
N LEU A 14 -15.52 -0.74 8.35
CA LEU A 14 -16.70 -1.54 8.01
C LEU A 14 -17.93 -0.69 7.75
N VAL A 15 -18.19 0.31 8.60
CA VAL A 15 -19.31 1.23 8.45
C VAL A 15 -19.14 2.07 7.19
N LEU A 16 -17.95 2.58 6.90
CA LEU A 16 -17.68 3.32 5.67
C LEU A 16 -17.89 2.44 4.44
N GLY A 17 -17.44 1.19 4.48
CA GLY A 17 -17.74 0.19 3.45
C GLY A 17 -19.25 -0.01 3.27
N ALA A 18 -19.98 -0.30 4.35
CA ALA A 18 -21.42 -0.48 4.32
C ALA A 18 -22.17 0.77 3.81
N LEU A 19 -21.74 1.97 4.22
CA LEU A 19 -22.32 3.23 3.74
C LEU A 19 -21.97 3.50 2.28
N SER A 20 -20.80 3.08 1.83
CA SER A 20 -20.37 3.25 0.44
C SER A 20 -21.20 2.42 -0.53
N HIS A 21 -21.87 1.36 -0.07
CA HIS A 21 -22.88 0.65 -0.85
C HIS A 21 -24.03 1.56 -1.31
N LYS A 22 -24.36 2.63 -0.56
CA LYS A 22 -25.36 3.62 -1.02
C LYS A 22 -24.89 4.41 -2.24
N LEU A 23 -23.59 4.42 -2.53
CA LEU A 23 -23.01 5.03 -3.74
C LEU A 23 -23.02 4.07 -4.94
N PHE A 24 -23.39 2.81 -4.73
CA PHE A 24 -23.47 1.77 -5.74
C PHE A 24 -24.67 1.99 -6.66
N ARG A 25 -24.45 1.92 -7.97
CA ARG A 25 -25.46 2.16 -9.00
C ARG A 25 -26.13 0.89 -9.52
N ASN A 26 -25.95 -0.26 -8.85
CA ASN A 26 -26.54 -1.55 -9.23
C ASN A 26 -26.22 -2.00 -10.67
N THR A 27 -25.03 -1.71 -11.17
CA THR A 27 -24.54 -2.20 -12.48
C THR A 27 -23.19 -2.89 -12.34
N GLY A 28 -22.92 -3.89 -13.19
CA GLY A 28 -21.62 -4.59 -13.21
C GLY A 28 -20.44 -3.65 -13.51
N GLU A 29 -20.63 -2.68 -14.41
CA GLU A 29 -19.59 -1.67 -14.71
C GLU A 29 -19.30 -0.76 -13.50
N ASP A 30 -20.29 -0.44 -12.67
CA ASP A 30 -20.06 0.29 -11.42
C ASP A 30 -19.33 -0.55 -10.38
N TYR A 31 -19.63 -1.86 -10.33
CA TYR A 31 -18.97 -2.78 -9.41
C TYR A 31 -17.50 -2.97 -9.74
N PHE A 32 -17.14 -3.09 -11.01
CA PHE A 32 -15.78 -3.44 -11.41
C PHE A 32 -14.95 -2.30 -11.95
N VAL A 33 -15.54 -1.16 -12.33
CA VAL A 33 -14.82 0.00 -12.89
C VAL A 33 -15.35 1.34 -12.35
N ALA A 34 -16.25 1.33 -11.36
CA ALA A 34 -16.87 2.53 -10.79
C ALA A 34 -17.50 3.46 -11.85
N SER A 35 -18.06 2.86 -12.93
CA SER A 35 -18.58 3.56 -14.10
C SER A 35 -17.60 4.58 -14.72
N ARG A 36 -16.29 4.42 -14.50
CA ARG A 36 -15.24 5.32 -15.01
C ARG A 36 -15.46 6.78 -14.60
N THR A 37 -15.86 7.01 -13.35
CA THR A 37 -16.23 8.35 -12.84
C THR A 37 -15.32 8.84 -11.71
N ILE A 38 -14.27 8.09 -11.37
CA ILE A 38 -13.37 8.42 -10.27
C ILE A 38 -12.61 9.71 -10.61
N ASN A 39 -12.64 10.65 -9.67
CA ASN A 39 -11.95 11.94 -9.78
C ASN A 39 -10.44 11.78 -9.52
N TRP A 40 -9.67 12.83 -9.80
CA TRP A 40 -8.20 12.77 -9.69
C TRP A 40 -7.70 12.54 -8.28
N PHE A 41 -8.41 13.07 -7.28
CA PHE A 41 -8.02 12.94 -5.88
C PHE A 41 -8.19 11.50 -5.39
N VAL A 42 -9.37 10.91 -5.60
CA VAL A 42 -9.67 9.53 -5.20
C VAL A 42 -8.78 8.56 -5.98
N LEU A 43 -8.57 8.79 -7.29
CA LEU A 43 -7.66 7.95 -8.08
C LEU A 43 -6.23 7.99 -7.52
N LEU A 44 -5.70 9.18 -7.24
CA LEU A 44 -4.36 9.35 -6.69
C LEU A 44 -4.22 8.65 -5.33
N MET A 45 -5.15 8.91 -4.41
CA MET A 45 -5.10 8.33 -3.07
C MET A 45 -5.24 6.81 -3.13
N THR A 46 -6.13 6.29 -3.98
CA THR A 46 -6.30 4.85 -4.13
C THR A 46 -5.09 4.19 -4.81
N LEU A 47 -4.53 4.77 -5.87
CA LEU A 47 -3.30 4.27 -6.50
C LEU A 47 -2.11 4.30 -5.53
N PHE A 48 -2.01 5.37 -4.73
CA PHE A 48 -0.95 5.51 -3.74
C PHE A 48 -1.13 4.52 -2.58
N GLY A 49 -2.31 4.46 -1.96
CA GLY A 49 -2.62 3.53 -0.89
C GLY A 49 -2.44 2.07 -1.30
N THR A 50 -2.92 1.72 -2.50
CA THR A 50 -2.75 0.36 -3.03
C THR A 50 -1.29 -0.01 -3.23
N ASN A 51 -0.44 0.94 -3.65
CA ASN A 51 1.01 0.72 -3.75
C ASN A 51 1.72 0.74 -2.39
N MET A 52 1.18 1.44 -1.39
CA MET A 52 1.72 1.50 -0.03
C MET A 52 1.26 0.29 0.76
N THR A 53 2.01 -0.81 0.62
CA THR A 53 1.68 -2.08 1.25
C THR A 53 2.36 -2.27 2.60
N ALA A 54 1.97 -3.33 3.32
CA ALA A 54 2.69 -3.83 4.49
C ALA A 54 4.19 -3.94 4.22
N PHE A 55 4.54 -4.52 3.06
CA PHE A 55 5.91 -4.70 2.62
C PHE A 55 6.61 -3.36 2.38
N SER A 56 5.94 -2.40 1.76
CA SER A 56 6.53 -1.09 1.47
C SER A 56 6.84 -0.30 2.74
N ILE A 57 5.95 -0.30 3.74
CA ILE A 57 6.16 0.49 4.96
C ILE A 57 7.08 -0.27 5.94
N LEU A 58 6.73 -1.51 6.28
CA LEU A 58 7.50 -2.30 7.25
C LEU A 58 8.85 -2.71 6.67
N GLY A 59 8.87 -3.17 5.42
CA GLY A 59 10.10 -3.56 4.73
C GLY A 59 11.04 -2.39 4.46
N ALA A 60 10.54 -1.21 4.07
CA ALA A 60 11.43 -0.04 3.91
C ALA A 60 12.05 0.39 5.24
N SER A 61 11.28 0.35 6.34
CA SER A 61 11.81 0.67 7.67
C SER A 61 12.83 -0.36 8.15
N GLY A 62 12.58 -1.65 7.90
CA GLY A 62 13.52 -2.73 8.25
C GLY A 62 14.80 -2.71 7.41
N GLU A 63 14.69 -2.38 6.12
CA GLU A 63 15.87 -2.22 5.27
C GLU A 63 16.67 -0.97 5.67
N ALA A 64 15.98 0.12 6.01
CA ALA A 64 16.61 1.35 6.49
C ALA A 64 17.35 1.16 7.83
N TYR A 65 16.88 0.25 8.69
CA TYR A 65 17.56 -0.15 9.92
C TYR A 65 18.94 -0.77 9.64
N HIS A 66 19.08 -1.51 8.54
CA HIS A 66 20.32 -2.19 8.16
C HIS A 66 21.24 -1.36 7.25
N ARG A 67 20.66 -0.61 6.31
CA ARG A 67 21.38 0.09 5.22
C ARG A 67 21.31 1.61 5.29
N GLY A 68 20.64 2.14 6.31
CA GLY A 68 20.57 3.57 6.53
C GLY A 68 19.76 4.33 5.49
N ILE A 69 20.13 5.59 5.27
CA ILE A 69 19.38 6.53 4.42
C ILE A 69 19.44 6.19 2.92
N GLY A 70 20.39 5.35 2.51
CA GLY A 70 20.56 4.89 1.13
C GLY A 70 19.30 4.18 0.59
N VAL A 71 18.50 3.56 1.46
CA VAL A 71 17.22 2.94 1.09
C VAL A 71 16.22 3.95 0.54
N PHE A 72 16.19 5.17 1.08
CA PHE A 72 15.36 6.24 0.55
C PHE A 72 15.79 6.63 -0.87
N ALA A 73 17.10 6.81 -1.06
CA ALA A 73 17.67 7.13 -2.35
C ALA A 73 17.44 6.01 -3.39
N LEU A 74 17.44 4.74 -2.98
CA LEU A 74 17.24 3.60 -3.87
C LEU A 74 15.76 3.33 -4.18
N MET A 75 14.93 3.17 -3.15
CA MET A 75 13.55 2.71 -3.29
C MET A 75 12.54 3.84 -3.45
N ALA A 76 12.64 4.87 -2.61
CA ALA A 76 11.66 5.96 -2.62
C ALA A 76 11.81 6.81 -3.89
N SER A 77 13.05 7.17 -4.26
CA SER A 77 13.31 8.01 -5.43
C SER A 77 12.93 7.31 -6.75
N SER A 78 13.28 6.03 -6.90
CA SER A 78 12.95 5.23 -8.08
C SER A 78 11.44 5.08 -8.23
N THR A 79 10.74 4.73 -7.15
CA THR A 79 9.29 4.60 -7.16
C THR A 79 8.59 5.94 -7.41
N ALA A 80 9.09 7.03 -6.82
CA ALA A 80 8.55 8.37 -7.01
C ALA A 80 8.62 8.85 -8.45
N ILE A 81 9.66 8.47 -9.20
CA ILE A 81 9.85 8.93 -10.58
C ILE A 81 9.22 7.94 -11.56
N VAL A 82 9.48 6.64 -11.39
CA VAL A 82 9.14 5.61 -12.38
C VAL A 82 7.66 5.25 -12.32
N ALA A 83 7.05 5.10 -11.13
CA ALA A 83 5.65 4.70 -11.03
C ALA A 83 4.69 5.73 -11.70
N PRO A 84 4.85 7.05 -11.51
CA PRO A 84 3.99 8.00 -12.21
C PRO A 84 4.27 8.07 -13.71
N CYS A 85 5.50 7.81 -14.16
CA CYS A 85 5.79 7.62 -15.58
C CYS A 85 5.00 6.43 -16.15
N VAL A 86 4.95 5.31 -15.43
CA VAL A 86 4.12 4.15 -15.81
C VAL A 86 2.64 4.53 -15.86
N PHE A 87 2.12 5.26 -14.88
CA PHE A 87 0.72 5.71 -14.88
C PHE A 87 0.40 6.60 -16.08
N LEU A 88 1.37 7.43 -16.50
CA LEU A 88 1.23 8.27 -17.67
C LEU A 88 1.28 7.47 -18.97
N PHE A 89 2.36 6.72 -19.20
CA PHE A 89 2.63 6.12 -20.50
C PHE A 89 1.79 4.86 -20.73
N ILE A 90 1.63 4.04 -19.69
CA ILE A 90 0.88 2.79 -19.74
C ILE A 90 -0.57 3.06 -19.31
N GLY A 91 -0.79 3.71 -18.17
CA GLY A 91 -2.13 3.97 -17.63
C GLY A 91 -3.03 4.78 -18.58
N THR A 92 -2.54 5.85 -19.20
CA THR A 92 -3.38 6.63 -20.14
C THR A 92 -3.75 5.88 -21.42
N ARG A 93 -2.86 5.02 -21.93
CA ARG A 93 -3.12 4.18 -23.10
C ARG A 93 -4.15 3.11 -22.76
N LEU A 94 -3.97 2.42 -21.64
CA LEU A 94 -4.90 1.42 -21.14
C LEU A 94 -6.27 2.02 -20.85
N TRP A 95 -6.33 3.22 -20.27
CA TRP A 95 -7.58 3.93 -20.04
C TRP A 95 -8.33 4.19 -21.35
N ARG A 96 -7.64 4.67 -22.41
CA ARG A 96 -8.25 4.90 -23.73
C ARG A 96 -8.80 3.60 -24.33
N LEU A 97 -8.03 2.53 -24.23
CA LEU A 97 -8.41 1.22 -24.75
C LEU A 97 -9.59 0.63 -23.96
N GLY A 98 -9.54 0.70 -22.63
CA GLY A 98 -10.65 0.28 -21.77
C GLY A 98 -11.93 1.05 -22.06
N LYS A 99 -11.85 2.38 -22.27
CA LYS A 99 -13.04 3.18 -22.61
C LYS A 99 -13.60 2.85 -24.00
N ARG A 100 -12.75 2.44 -24.95
CA ARG A 100 -13.16 2.10 -26.32
C ARG A 100 -13.75 0.70 -26.43
N PHE A 101 -13.17 -0.27 -25.72
CA PHE A 101 -13.48 -1.70 -25.86
C PHE A 101 -14.19 -2.30 -24.64
N GLY A 102 -14.38 -1.52 -23.57
CA GLY A 102 -15.08 -1.99 -22.38
C GLY A 102 -14.26 -2.88 -21.45
N TYR A 103 -12.94 -2.94 -21.59
CA TYR A 103 -12.10 -3.79 -20.74
C TYR A 103 -12.25 -3.49 -19.25
N VAL A 104 -12.30 -4.58 -18.48
CA VAL A 104 -12.38 -4.60 -17.02
C VAL A 104 -11.11 -5.23 -16.42
N THR A 105 -10.59 -6.29 -17.05
CA THR A 105 -9.42 -7.03 -16.57
C THR A 105 -8.23 -6.87 -17.51
N GLN A 106 -7.03 -7.14 -16.98
CA GLN A 106 -5.82 -7.19 -17.78
C GLN A 106 -5.88 -8.37 -18.76
N ALA A 107 -6.36 -9.54 -18.34
CA ALA A 107 -6.41 -10.73 -19.19
C ALA A 107 -7.37 -10.54 -20.39
N GLN A 108 -8.49 -9.85 -20.24
CA GLN A 108 -9.36 -9.45 -21.36
C GLN A 108 -8.61 -8.64 -22.42
N TYR A 109 -7.85 -7.62 -21.99
CA TYR A 109 -7.07 -6.80 -22.92
C TYR A 109 -6.07 -7.64 -23.73
N PHE A 110 -5.34 -8.54 -23.08
CA PHE A 110 -4.38 -9.42 -23.77
C PHE A 110 -5.08 -10.50 -24.62
N ARG A 111 -6.23 -11.01 -24.19
CA ARG A 111 -7.04 -11.96 -24.97
C ARG A 111 -7.48 -11.34 -26.29
N ASP A 112 -7.99 -10.12 -26.25
CA ASP A 112 -8.48 -9.41 -27.45
C ASP A 112 -7.32 -8.94 -28.33
N ARG A 113 -6.21 -8.50 -27.73
CA ARG A 113 -5.05 -8.00 -28.50
C ARG A 113 -4.31 -9.10 -29.27
N TRP A 114 -4.31 -10.34 -28.78
CA TRP A 114 -3.66 -11.49 -29.42
C TRP A 114 -4.65 -12.48 -30.03
N GLU A 115 -5.96 -12.19 -29.95
CA GLU A 115 -7.05 -13.04 -30.45
C GLU A 115 -6.93 -14.51 -29.98
N SER A 116 -6.40 -14.70 -28.76
CA SER A 116 -6.06 -16.03 -28.22
C SER A 116 -6.66 -16.23 -26.83
N GLY A 117 -7.70 -17.06 -26.78
CA GLY A 117 -8.32 -17.48 -25.51
C GLY A 117 -7.34 -18.19 -24.59
N GLY A 118 -6.46 -19.03 -25.16
CA GLY A 118 -5.43 -19.76 -24.40
C GLY A 118 -4.42 -18.83 -23.74
N LEU A 119 -3.98 -17.76 -24.42
CA LEU A 119 -3.09 -16.75 -23.83
C LEU A 119 -3.79 -16.00 -22.70
N GLY A 120 -5.05 -15.61 -22.89
CA GLY A 120 -5.84 -14.96 -21.85
C GLY A 120 -5.99 -15.83 -20.60
N LEU A 121 -6.26 -17.13 -20.76
CA LEU A 121 -6.38 -18.08 -19.65
C LEU A 121 -5.03 -18.34 -18.95
N LEU A 122 -3.93 -18.45 -19.71
CA LEU A 122 -2.59 -18.57 -19.13
C LEU A 122 -2.25 -17.33 -18.29
N LEU A 123 -2.52 -16.13 -18.82
CA LEU A 123 -2.30 -14.87 -18.10
C LEU A 123 -3.15 -14.79 -16.84
N PHE A 124 -4.42 -15.18 -16.92
CA PHE A 124 -5.28 -15.28 -15.75
C PHE A 124 -4.65 -16.17 -14.65
N ILE A 125 -4.23 -17.39 -15.00
CA ILE A 125 -3.62 -18.33 -14.03
C ILE A 125 -2.37 -17.73 -13.41
N VAL A 126 -1.47 -17.19 -14.23
CA VAL A 126 -0.20 -16.60 -13.76
C VAL A 126 -0.45 -15.40 -12.84
N LEU A 127 -1.35 -14.50 -13.22
CA LEU A 127 -1.65 -13.29 -12.45
C LEU A 127 -2.31 -13.63 -11.11
N VAL A 128 -3.23 -14.60 -11.07
CA VAL A 128 -3.84 -15.07 -9.81
C VAL A 128 -2.79 -15.74 -8.92
N LEU A 129 -1.94 -16.60 -9.50
CA LEU A 129 -0.90 -17.31 -8.74
C LEU A 129 0.10 -16.33 -8.12
N LEU A 130 0.44 -15.23 -8.81
CA LEU A 130 1.30 -14.16 -8.28
C LEU A 130 0.59 -13.27 -7.23
N LEU A 131 -0.73 -13.10 -7.31
CA LEU A 131 -1.51 -12.33 -6.35
C LEU A 131 -1.66 -13.04 -5.00
N ILE A 132 -1.77 -14.37 -4.98
CA ILE A 132 -1.93 -15.17 -3.74
C ILE A 132 -0.81 -14.90 -2.72
N PRO A 133 0.49 -15.06 -3.03
CA PRO A 133 1.55 -14.77 -2.06
C PRO A 133 1.57 -13.30 -1.66
N TYR A 134 1.15 -12.38 -2.54
CA TYR A 134 1.10 -10.97 -2.21
C TYR A 134 0.00 -10.65 -1.19
N LEU A 135 -1.19 -11.24 -1.36
CA LEU A 135 -2.27 -11.20 -0.38
C LEU A 135 -1.83 -11.80 0.96
N LEU A 136 -1.12 -12.94 0.94
CA LEU A 136 -0.61 -13.58 2.15
C LEU A 136 0.35 -12.66 2.93
N ILE A 137 1.24 -11.93 2.24
CA ILE A 137 2.14 -10.96 2.90
C ILE A 137 1.33 -9.86 3.60
N GLY A 138 0.28 -9.34 2.97
CA GLY A 138 -0.60 -8.35 3.59
C GLY A 138 -1.30 -8.89 4.84
N VAL A 139 -1.87 -10.09 4.76
CA VAL A 139 -2.54 -10.76 5.89
C VAL A 139 -1.56 -11.05 7.03
N MET A 140 -0.35 -11.54 6.72
CA MET A 140 0.70 -11.82 7.68
C MET A 140 1.20 -10.54 8.36
N GLY A 141 1.40 -9.45 7.61
CA GLY A 141 1.81 -8.15 8.14
C GLY A 141 0.76 -7.57 9.07
N GLY A 142 -0.52 -7.71 8.72
CA GLY A 142 -1.63 -7.29 9.55
C GLY A 142 -1.75 -8.09 10.84
N GLY A 143 -1.67 -9.43 10.74
CA GLY A 143 -1.68 -10.31 11.91
C GLY A 143 -0.48 -10.07 12.84
N GLY A 144 0.71 -9.85 12.27
CA GLY A 144 1.93 -9.56 13.02
C GLY A 144 1.85 -8.22 13.75
N THR A 145 1.27 -7.21 13.10
CA THR A 145 0.96 -5.92 13.72
C THR A 145 0.05 -6.10 14.94
N LEU A 146 -1.04 -6.86 14.80
CA LEU A 146 -1.96 -7.10 15.93
C LEU A 146 -1.28 -7.86 17.08
N ALA A 147 -0.48 -8.87 16.76
CA ALA A 147 0.24 -9.65 17.76
C ALA A 147 1.21 -8.76 18.56
N THR A 148 2.01 -7.93 17.88
CA THR A 148 2.96 -7.02 18.54
C THR A 148 2.25 -5.97 19.39
N LEU A 149 1.15 -5.38 18.90
CA LEU A 149 0.36 -4.39 19.65
C LEU A 149 -0.41 -4.96 20.85
N THR A 150 -0.57 -6.27 20.92
CA THR A 150 -1.27 -6.96 22.02
C THR A 150 -0.31 -7.68 22.96
N ASP A 151 1.00 -7.44 22.84
CA ASP A 151 2.07 -8.13 23.56
C ASP A 151 1.94 -9.67 23.44
N GLY A 152 1.55 -10.15 22.25
CA GLY A 152 1.37 -11.57 21.95
C GLY A 152 0.09 -12.20 22.52
N LYS A 153 -0.80 -11.43 23.16
CA LYS A 153 -2.08 -11.97 23.68
C LYS A 153 -3.00 -12.47 22.58
N ILE A 154 -2.95 -11.84 21.39
CA ILE A 154 -3.69 -12.29 20.22
C ILE A 154 -2.72 -13.00 19.27
N PRO A 155 -2.94 -14.30 18.96
CA PRO A 155 -2.11 -15.01 18.01
C PRO A 155 -2.17 -14.37 16.61
N GLN A 156 -1.06 -14.37 15.89
CA GLN A 156 -0.94 -13.79 14.54
C GLN A 156 -2.00 -14.31 13.57
N TRP A 157 -2.36 -15.61 13.65
CA TRP A 157 -3.37 -16.21 12.78
C TRP A 157 -4.78 -15.65 13.04
N VAL A 158 -5.11 -15.32 14.29
CA VAL A 158 -6.40 -14.69 14.66
C VAL A 158 -6.45 -13.27 14.08
N GLY A 159 -5.35 -12.51 14.21
CA GLY A 159 -5.26 -11.18 13.64
C GLY A 159 -5.38 -11.17 12.12
N GLY A 160 -4.69 -12.08 11.45
CA GLY A 160 -4.79 -12.26 10.00
C GLY A 160 -6.20 -12.63 9.54
N LEU A 161 -6.86 -13.55 10.25
CA LEU A 161 -8.24 -13.96 9.96
C LEU A 161 -9.21 -12.78 10.11
N LEU A 162 -9.10 -12.02 11.21
CA LEU A 162 -9.95 -10.87 11.48
C LEU A 162 -9.83 -9.79 10.40
N ILE A 163 -8.61 -9.46 9.98
CA ILE A 163 -8.35 -8.49 8.90
C ILE A 163 -8.92 -8.99 7.58
N SER A 164 -8.68 -10.26 7.25
CA SER A 164 -9.18 -10.87 6.01
C SER A 164 -10.71 -10.82 5.96
N LEU A 165 -11.38 -11.16 7.07
CA LEU A 165 -12.84 -11.14 7.16
C LEU A 165 -13.38 -9.73 7.00
N VAL A 166 -12.78 -8.75 7.69
CA VAL A 166 -13.16 -7.33 7.58
C VAL A 166 -13.00 -6.86 6.13
N VAL A 167 -11.83 -7.07 5.52
CA VAL A 167 -11.54 -6.62 4.14
C VAL A 167 -12.48 -7.28 3.14
N LEU A 168 -12.62 -8.60 3.17
CA LEU A 168 -13.49 -9.31 2.24
C LEU A 168 -14.95 -8.88 2.40
N SER A 169 -15.43 -8.67 3.63
CA SER A 169 -16.81 -8.26 3.87
C SER A 169 -17.15 -6.90 3.27
N TYR A 170 -16.31 -5.88 3.45
CA TYR A 170 -16.61 -4.57 2.87
C TYR A 170 -16.31 -4.52 1.38
N VAL A 171 -15.27 -5.19 0.88
CA VAL A 171 -14.93 -5.18 -0.55
C VAL A 171 -16.05 -5.81 -1.38
N THR A 172 -16.55 -6.97 -0.94
CA THR A 172 -17.66 -7.66 -1.62
C THR A 172 -18.94 -6.84 -1.61
N TYR A 173 -19.19 -6.08 -0.54
CA TYR A 173 -20.39 -5.26 -0.41
C TYR A 173 -20.31 -3.91 -1.15
N SER A 174 -19.10 -3.35 -1.28
CA SER A 174 -18.87 -1.96 -1.72
C SER A 174 -18.50 -1.82 -3.20
N GLY A 175 -17.98 -2.89 -3.82
CA GLY A 175 -17.45 -2.85 -5.19
C GLY A 175 -16.28 -1.87 -5.35
N MET A 176 -15.90 -1.55 -6.60
CA MET A 176 -14.74 -0.71 -6.90
C MET A 176 -14.90 0.72 -6.43
N ARG A 177 -16.09 1.32 -6.62
CA ARG A 177 -16.33 2.71 -6.21
C ARG A 177 -16.24 2.87 -4.70
N GLY A 178 -16.91 2.00 -3.95
CA GLY A 178 -16.91 2.08 -2.50
C GLY A 178 -15.53 1.73 -1.93
N THR A 179 -14.88 0.69 -2.47
CA THR A 179 -13.50 0.35 -2.13
C THR A 179 -12.55 1.53 -2.38
N ALA A 180 -12.65 2.26 -3.49
CA ALA A 180 -11.80 3.42 -3.76
C ALA A 180 -11.97 4.55 -2.71
N TRP A 181 -13.19 4.76 -2.20
CA TRP A 181 -13.43 5.74 -1.13
C TRP A 181 -12.91 5.27 0.23
N VAL A 182 -13.11 4.00 0.57
CA VAL A 182 -12.55 3.39 1.79
C VAL A 182 -11.02 3.46 1.74
N ASN A 183 -10.43 3.10 0.61
CA ASN A 183 -9.00 3.16 0.36
C ASN A 183 -8.48 4.61 0.46
N THR A 184 -9.20 5.59 -0.09
CA THR A 184 -8.86 7.01 0.05
C THR A 184 -8.84 7.44 1.52
N PHE A 185 -9.85 7.06 2.30
CA PHE A 185 -9.91 7.34 3.73
C PHE A 185 -8.73 6.67 4.47
N GLN A 186 -8.49 5.38 4.22
CA GLN A 186 -7.37 4.64 4.82
C GLN A 186 -6.03 5.28 4.47
N THR A 187 -5.88 5.74 3.23
CA THR A 187 -4.68 6.42 2.75
C THR A 187 -4.39 7.70 3.52
N LEU A 188 -5.41 8.53 3.71
CA LEU A 188 -5.29 9.74 4.51
C LEU A 188 -5.01 9.42 5.98
N VAL A 189 -5.67 8.41 6.53
CA VAL A 189 -5.47 7.98 7.93
C VAL A 189 -4.01 7.57 8.15
N PHE A 190 -3.44 6.70 7.32
CA PHE A 190 -2.06 6.28 7.55
C PHE A 190 -1.05 7.41 7.28
N MET A 191 -1.30 8.28 6.31
CA MET A 191 -0.41 9.41 6.01
C MET A 191 -0.36 10.42 7.17
N VAL A 192 -1.54 10.78 7.71
CA VAL A 192 -1.64 11.71 8.85
C VAL A 192 -1.08 11.07 10.12
N LEU A 193 -1.49 9.84 10.44
CA LEU A 193 -1.05 9.18 11.67
C LEU A 193 0.44 8.82 11.61
N GLY A 194 0.96 8.42 10.46
CA GLY A 194 2.39 8.20 10.23
C GLY A 194 3.21 9.48 10.42
N GLY A 195 2.72 10.62 9.89
CA GLY A 195 3.35 11.92 10.10
C GLY A 195 3.36 12.34 11.58
N ILE A 196 2.20 12.30 12.26
CA ILE A 196 2.08 12.63 13.69
C ILE A 196 3.02 11.77 14.53
N THR A 197 3.08 10.48 14.23
CA THR A 197 3.95 9.52 14.90
C THR A 197 5.41 9.93 14.82
N PHE A 198 5.89 10.25 13.62
CA PHE A 198 7.26 10.65 13.41
C PHE A 198 7.62 11.87 14.25
N PHE A 199 6.76 12.90 14.26
CA PHE A 199 6.98 14.08 15.09
C PHE A 199 7.04 13.76 16.58
N ILE A 200 6.16 12.88 17.07
CA ILE A 200 6.13 12.53 18.49
C ILE A 200 7.37 11.74 18.91
N ILE A 201 7.77 10.73 18.12
CA ILE A 201 8.97 9.93 18.41
C ILE A 201 10.20 10.83 18.40
N VAL A 202 10.38 11.65 17.36
CA VAL A 202 11.52 12.57 17.26
C VAL A 202 11.55 13.56 18.43
N ASN A 203 10.40 14.09 18.85
CA ASN A 203 10.33 15.01 20.00
C ASN A 203 10.70 14.30 21.31
N ARG A 204 10.25 13.05 21.51
CA ARG A 204 10.61 12.23 22.67
C ARG A 204 12.08 11.88 22.73
N MET A 205 12.74 11.74 21.58
CA MET A 205 14.18 11.47 21.48
C MET A 205 15.07 12.70 21.78
N GLY A 206 14.49 13.86 22.09
CA GLY A 206 15.20 15.11 22.35
C GLY A 206 15.29 16.05 21.16
N GLY A 207 14.43 15.85 20.15
CA GLY A 207 14.39 16.65 18.92
C GLY A 207 15.27 16.08 17.80
N PHE A 208 15.02 16.54 16.58
CA PHE A 208 15.63 15.99 15.36
C PHE A 208 17.17 16.01 15.38
N SER A 209 17.76 17.09 15.87
CA SER A 209 19.23 17.22 15.96
C SER A 209 19.84 16.24 16.96
N SER A 210 19.19 16.00 18.10
CA SER A 210 19.68 15.05 19.10
C SER A 210 19.49 13.61 18.62
N ALA A 211 18.35 13.32 18.00
CA ALA A 211 18.04 12.01 17.45
C ALA A 211 19.06 11.59 16.38
N ILE A 212 19.39 12.48 15.43
CA ILE A 212 20.38 12.20 14.38
C ILE A 212 21.80 12.10 14.94
N SER A 213 22.16 12.91 15.93
CA SER A 213 23.52 12.88 16.51
C SER A 213 23.86 11.55 17.20
N LYS A 214 22.85 10.76 17.58
CA LYS A 214 23.01 9.43 18.19
C LYS A 214 23.13 8.32 17.17
N VAL A 215 22.78 8.58 15.91
CA VAL A 215 22.87 7.60 14.82
C VAL A 215 24.31 7.55 14.32
N ASP A 216 24.80 6.34 14.03
CA ASP A 216 26.11 6.16 13.42
C ASP A 216 26.18 6.92 12.07
N ALA A 217 27.24 7.72 11.89
CA ALA A 217 27.50 8.45 10.66
C ALA A 217 27.59 7.53 9.44
N GLY A 218 27.97 6.26 9.63
CA GLY A 218 27.97 5.23 8.60
C GLY A 218 26.59 4.98 7.97
N LEU A 219 25.51 4.99 8.77
CA LEU A 219 24.12 4.80 8.28
C LEU A 219 23.57 6.07 7.60
N LEU A 220 24.13 7.23 7.91
CA LEU A 220 23.73 8.51 7.31
C LEU A 220 24.48 8.80 6.00
N MET A 221 25.68 8.24 5.82
CA MET A 221 26.56 8.49 4.66
C MET A 221 26.74 7.26 3.76
N GLN A 222 25.99 6.17 3.98
CA GLN A 222 26.11 4.89 3.25
C GLN A 222 25.74 4.93 1.75
N ALA A 223 25.56 6.12 1.16
CA ALA A 223 25.33 6.28 -0.28
C ALA A 223 26.53 5.87 -1.14
N GLU A 224 27.76 5.86 -0.58
CA GLU A 224 28.99 5.58 -1.34
C GLU A 224 29.16 4.10 -1.78
N HIS A 225 28.38 3.16 -1.24
CA HIS A 225 28.51 1.72 -1.56
C HIS A 225 27.41 1.17 -2.48
N ILE A 226 26.60 2.03 -3.09
CA ILE A 226 25.51 1.60 -3.99
C ILE A 226 26.11 1.10 -5.30
N LYS A 227 26.00 -0.20 -5.56
CA LYS A 227 26.46 -0.79 -6.83
C LYS A 227 25.57 -0.32 -7.98
N PRO A 228 26.10 0.01 -9.17
CA PRO A 228 25.29 0.41 -10.32
C PRO A 228 24.22 -0.63 -10.72
N LEU A 229 24.54 -1.93 -10.62
CA LEU A 229 23.60 -3.03 -10.87
C LEU A 229 22.42 -3.04 -9.89
N GLU A 230 22.69 -2.67 -8.63
CA GLU A 230 21.66 -2.60 -7.61
C GLU A 230 20.74 -1.42 -7.85
N LEU A 231 21.30 -0.24 -8.15
CA LEU A 231 20.52 0.93 -8.55
C LEU A 231 19.62 0.62 -9.76
N LEU A 232 20.17 -0.06 -10.79
CA LEU A 232 19.39 -0.48 -11.95
C LEU A 232 18.23 -1.40 -11.56
N THR A 233 18.47 -2.36 -10.66
CA THR A 233 17.43 -3.28 -10.18
C THR A 233 16.29 -2.52 -9.49
N TYR A 234 16.62 -1.55 -8.62
CA TYR A 234 15.62 -0.70 -7.96
C TYR A 234 14.87 0.24 -8.91
N ILE A 235 15.52 0.72 -9.98
CA ILE A 235 14.83 1.50 -11.03
C ILE A 235 13.88 0.64 -11.85
N CYS A 236 14.22 -0.63 -12.09
CA CYS A 236 13.40 -1.55 -12.84
C CYS A 236 12.18 -2.06 -12.05
N MET A 237 12.28 -2.21 -10.73
CA MET A 237 11.17 -2.73 -9.90
C MET A 237 9.84 -1.98 -10.09
N PRO A 238 9.79 -0.63 -10.04
CA PRO A 238 8.55 0.12 -10.24
C PRO A 238 7.98 0.03 -11.67
N LEU A 239 8.75 -0.41 -12.68
CA LEU A 239 8.22 -0.64 -14.03
C LEU A 239 7.16 -1.73 -14.04
N CYS A 240 7.27 -2.72 -13.15
CA CYS A 240 6.32 -3.82 -13.02
C CYS A 240 4.97 -3.39 -12.43
N VAL A 241 4.88 -2.21 -11.80
CA VAL A 241 3.66 -1.73 -11.13
C VAL A 241 2.46 -1.67 -12.10
N GLY A 242 2.70 -1.35 -13.37
CA GLY A 242 1.65 -1.31 -14.38
C GLY A 242 1.14 -2.68 -14.84
N MET A 243 1.85 -3.77 -14.51
CA MET A 243 1.45 -5.15 -14.81
C MET A 243 0.67 -5.81 -13.68
N PHE A 244 0.57 -5.16 -12.52
CA PHE A 244 -0.23 -5.69 -11.43
C PHE A 244 -1.72 -5.48 -11.71
N PRO A 245 -2.55 -6.53 -11.64
CA PRO A 245 -3.95 -6.46 -12.04
C PRO A 245 -4.78 -5.53 -11.15
N HIS A 246 -4.39 -5.38 -9.87
CA HIS A 246 -5.03 -4.47 -8.94
C HIS A 246 -4.68 -3.00 -9.19
N ILE A 247 -3.52 -2.69 -9.79
CA ILE A 247 -3.19 -1.33 -10.23
C ILE A 247 -3.81 -1.07 -11.60
N PHE A 248 -3.80 -2.08 -12.49
CA PHE A 248 -4.39 -2.02 -13.82
C PHE A 248 -5.88 -1.65 -13.75
N SER A 249 -6.63 -2.29 -12.86
CA SER A 249 -8.06 -2.01 -12.68
C SER A 249 -8.32 -0.55 -12.31
N HIS A 250 -7.50 0.04 -11.43
CA HIS A 250 -7.59 1.46 -11.06
C HIS A 250 -7.38 2.39 -12.25
N PHE A 251 -6.48 2.08 -13.19
CA PHE A 251 -6.31 2.90 -14.40
C PHE A 251 -7.58 2.98 -15.24
N LEU A 252 -8.42 1.94 -15.23
CA LEU A 252 -9.65 1.90 -16.01
C LEU A 252 -10.77 2.75 -15.39
N THR A 253 -10.69 3.08 -14.10
CA THR A 253 -11.72 3.82 -13.35
C THR A 253 -11.72 5.33 -13.53
N ALA A 254 -10.62 5.88 -14.08
CA ALA A 254 -10.44 7.32 -14.16
C ALA A 254 -11.53 7.98 -15.02
N LYS A 255 -11.97 9.19 -14.64
CA LYS A 255 -12.96 9.96 -15.41
C LYS A 255 -12.42 10.46 -16.75
N GLU A 256 -11.19 10.94 -16.76
CA GLU A 256 -10.57 11.58 -17.92
C GLU A 256 -9.06 11.37 -17.95
N VAL A 257 -8.42 11.53 -19.13
CA VAL A 257 -6.96 11.44 -19.25
C VAL A 257 -6.25 12.48 -18.37
N GLY A 258 -6.85 13.67 -18.21
CA GLY A 258 -6.31 14.75 -17.38
C GLY A 258 -6.13 14.36 -15.91
N THR A 259 -6.92 13.41 -15.43
CA THR A 259 -6.85 12.85 -14.07
C THR A 259 -5.47 12.29 -13.75
N PHE A 260 -4.81 11.65 -14.73
CA PHE A 260 -3.47 11.10 -14.56
C PHE A 260 -2.38 12.16 -14.38
N ARG A 261 -2.60 13.40 -14.86
CA ARG A 261 -1.58 14.47 -14.74
C ARG A 261 -1.30 14.83 -13.29
N TYR A 262 -2.36 14.90 -12.47
CA TYR A 262 -2.24 15.17 -11.04
C TYR A 262 -1.54 14.03 -10.31
N ALA A 263 -1.74 12.79 -10.76
CA ALA A 263 -1.02 11.66 -10.21
C ALA A 263 0.49 11.78 -10.45
N ILE A 264 0.96 12.34 -11.57
CA ILE A 264 2.40 12.57 -11.80
C ILE A 264 2.99 13.55 -10.79
N ILE A 265 2.31 14.67 -10.58
CA ILE A 265 2.86 15.79 -9.83
C ILE A 265 2.81 15.50 -8.33
N LEU A 266 1.71 14.91 -7.86
CA LEU A 266 1.45 14.74 -6.44
C LEU A 266 1.91 13.40 -5.88
N TYR A 267 2.04 12.35 -6.70
CA TYR A 267 2.49 11.04 -6.21
C TYR A 267 3.92 11.05 -5.62
N PRO A 268 4.92 11.75 -6.23
CA PRO A 268 6.23 11.94 -5.60
C PRO A 268 6.15 12.62 -4.23
N VAL A 269 5.24 13.59 -4.09
CA VAL A 269 5.02 14.31 -2.83
C VAL A 269 4.42 13.37 -1.78
N CYS A 270 3.43 12.56 -2.16
CA CYS A 270 2.86 11.54 -1.28
C CYS A 270 3.91 10.51 -0.82
N ILE A 271 4.77 10.05 -1.75
CA ILE A 271 5.89 9.17 -1.40
C ILE A 271 6.82 9.85 -0.41
N ALA A 272 7.25 11.09 -0.67
CA ALA A 272 8.15 11.81 0.22
C ALA A 272 7.55 11.94 1.63
N ILE A 273 6.26 12.31 1.73
CA ILE A 273 5.56 12.47 3.01
C ILE A 273 5.56 11.18 3.84
N VAL A 274 5.50 10.00 3.21
CA VAL A 274 5.39 8.71 3.93
C VAL A 274 6.74 8.03 4.11
N TRP A 275 7.57 8.02 3.08
CA TRP A 275 8.86 7.33 3.08
C TRP A 275 9.90 8.06 3.92
N ILE A 276 9.93 9.40 3.94
CA ILE A 276 10.89 10.14 4.77
C ILE A 276 10.72 9.77 6.24
N PRO A 277 9.51 9.89 6.84
CA PRO A 277 9.25 9.39 8.19
C PRO A 277 9.62 7.93 8.39
N SER A 278 9.21 7.04 7.47
CA SER A 278 9.38 5.59 7.64
C SER A 278 10.85 5.17 7.65
N VAL A 279 11.66 5.73 6.74
CA VAL A 279 13.10 5.46 6.67
C VAL A 279 13.81 6.04 7.88
N LEU A 280 13.50 7.29 8.26
CA LEU A 280 14.13 7.92 9.42
C LEU A 280 13.80 7.16 10.72
N LEU A 281 12.56 6.71 10.91
CA LEU A 281 12.20 5.88 12.06
C LEU A 281 12.90 4.52 12.04
N GLY A 282 13.12 3.93 10.87
CA GLY A 282 13.91 2.71 10.73
C GLY A 282 15.36 2.90 11.19
N ILE A 283 15.99 4.00 10.78
CA ILE A 283 17.35 4.37 11.18
C ILE A 283 17.43 4.66 12.69
N LEU A 284 16.50 5.45 13.22
CA LEU A 284 16.43 5.77 14.65
C LEU A 284 16.18 4.52 15.51
N GLY A 285 15.46 3.54 14.96
CA GLY A 285 15.27 2.24 15.60
C GLY A 285 16.57 1.48 15.88
N ASN A 286 17.63 1.74 15.12
CA ASN A 286 18.95 1.15 15.38
C ASN A 286 19.54 1.59 16.73
N VAL A 287 19.21 2.81 17.18
CA VAL A 287 19.70 3.37 18.45
C VAL A 287 18.98 2.75 19.64
N ASP A 288 17.66 2.60 19.58
CA ASP A 288 16.84 2.17 20.71
C ASP A 288 16.65 0.65 20.79
N VAL A 289 16.75 -0.05 19.64
CA VAL A 289 16.64 -1.51 19.56
C VAL A 289 17.84 -2.08 18.80
N PRO A 290 19.01 -2.20 19.46
CA PRO A 290 20.17 -2.84 18.83
C PRO A 290 19.94 -4.35 18.60
N ASP A 291 20.66 -4.93 17.64
CA ASP A 291 20.72 -6.37 17.32
C ASP A 291 19.46 -7.04 16.72
N LEU A 292 18.57 -6.31 16.04
CA LEU A 292 17.51 -6.95 15.24
C LEU A 292 18.13 -7.62 14.00
N GLN A 293 17.93 -8.94 13.84
CA GLN A 293 18.44 -9.69 12.69
C GLN A 293 17.36 -10.03 11.67
N GLY A 294 17.63 -9.73 10.39
CA GLY A 294 16.84 -10.17 9.25
C GLY A 294 15.37 -9.74 9.32
N SER A 295 14.45 -10.71 9.23
CA SER A 295 13.00 -10.45 9.19
C SER A 295 12.45 -9.75 10.45
N GLN A 296 13.18 -9.79 11.58
CA GLN A 296 12.77 -9.09 12.80
C GLN A 296 12.87 -7.57 12.67
N ALA A 297 13.78 -7.07 11.82
CA ALA A 297 13.93 -5.63 11.55
C ALA A 297 12.69 -5.03 10.88
N ASN A 298 11.87 -5.82 10.18
CA ASN A 298 10.61 -5.34 9.59
C ASN A 298 9.61 -4.87 10.66
N ASN A 299 9.76 -5.33 11.91
CA ASN A 299 8.92 -4.89 13.03
C ASN A 299 9.52 -3.69 13.77
N VAL A 300 10.67 -3.14 13.35
CA VAL A 300 11.36 -2.04 14.05
C VAL A 300 10.44 -0.84 14.25
N LEU A 301 9.68 -0.49 13.20
CA LEU A 301 8.75 0.62 13.27
C LEU A 301 7.70 0.34 14.35
N ILE A 302 7.12 -0.86 14.40
CA ILE A 302 6.13 -1.27 15.40
C ILE A 302 6.73 -1.30 16.82
N GLN A 303 7.98 -1.71 16.99
CA GLN A 303 8.64 -1.73 18.29
C GLN A 303 8.98 -0.33 18.82
N MET A 304 9.48 0.55 17.95
CA MET A 304 9.74 1.97 18.28
C MET A 304 8.49 2.67 18.82
N ILE A 305 7.33 2.27 18.29
CA ILE A 305 6.03 2.75 18.73
C ILE A 305 5.71 2.25 20.13
N GLY A 306 5.90 0.95 20.39
CA GLY A 306 5.69 0.38 21.72
C GLY A 306 6.53 1.08 22.80
N ILE A 307 7.76 1.48 22.45
CA ILE A 307 8.70 2.13 23.38
C ILE A 307 8.34 3.61 23.61
N HIS A 308 8.06 4.37 22.53
CA HIS A 308 7.98 5.83 22.61
C HIS A 308 6.55 6.40 22.61
N ALA A 309 5.54 5.61 22.20
CA ALA A 309 4.17 6.07 22.04
C ALA A 309 3.27 5.53 23.18
N PRO A 310 2.91 6.35 24.20
CA PRO A 310 2.07 5.88 25.29
C PRO A 310 0.64 5.54 24.81
N GLY A 311 0.19 4.34 25.16
CA GLY A 311 -1.20 3.87 25.17
C GLY A 311 -2.04 4.22 23.93
N ILE A 312 -2.70 5.37 23.96
CA ILE A 312 -3.63 5.82 22.92
C ILE A 312 -2.91 6.04 21.58
N LEU A 313 -1.69 6.57 21.60
CA LEU A 313 -0.93 6.86 20.39
C LEU A 313 -0.50 5.59 19.67
N ALA A 314 -0.10 4.55 20.41
CA ALA A 314 0.15 3.22 19.85
C ALA A 314 -1.09 2.64 19.16
N GLY A 315 -2.28 2.88 19.71
CA GLY A 315 -3.55 2.46 19.10
C GLY A 315 -3.86 3.16 17.77
N PHE A 316 -3.68 4.49 17.72
CA PHE A 316 -3.84 5.26 16.48
C PHE A 316 -2.86 4.80 15.40
N LEU A 317 -1.63 4.55 15.79
CA LEU A 317 -0.62 4.16 14.84
C LEU A 317 -0.75 2.72 14.35
N GLY A 318 -1.16 1.81 15.24
CA GLY A 318 -1.63 0.49 14.83
C GLY A 318 -2.73 0.62 13.78
N ALA A 319 -3.71 1.51 13.99
CA ALA A 319 -4.75 1.80 12.99
C ALA A 319 -4.19 2.37 11.67
N GLY A 320 -3.14 3.20 11.70
CA GLY A 320 -2.43 3.65 10.49
C GLY A 320 -1.76 2.51 9.72
N VAL A 321 -1.06 1.60 10.42
CA VAL A 321 -0.49 0.41 9.79
C VAL A 321 -1.59 -0.49 9.22
N PHE A 322 -2.66 -0.75 9.97
CA PHE A 322 -3.82 -1.48 9.44
C PHE A 322 -4.41 -0.80 8.21
N ALA A 323 -4.50 0.53 8.20
CA ALA A 323 -5.03 1.27 7.06
C ALA A 323 -4.20 1.09 5.80
N ALA A 324 -2.87 1.14 5.88
CA ALA A 324 -2.02 0.84 4.73
C ALA A 324 -2.16 -0.62 4.26
N ILE A 325 -2.17 -1.57 5.19
CA ILE A 325 -2.29 -2.99 4.87
C ILE A 325 -3.64 -3.29 4.21
N MET A 326 -4.73 -2.83 4.81
CA MET A 326 -6.09 -3.06 4.32
C MET A 326 -6.35 -2.39 2.97
N SER A 327 -5.82 -1.19 2.75
CA SER A 327 -5.89 -0.46 1.47
C SER A 327 -5.24 -1.23 0.32
N SER A 328 -4.17 -1.98 0.57
CA SER A 328 -3.59 -2.84 -0.45
C SER A 328 -4.35 -4.16 -0.65
N LEU A 329 -4.79 -4.78 0.46
CA LEU A 329 -5.56 -6.03 0.45
C LEU A 329 -6.91 -5.86 -0.27
N ASP A 330 -7.54 -4.69 -0.15
CA ASP A 330 -8.85 -4.42 -0.75
C ASP A 330 -8.83 -4.51 -2.28
N SER A 331 -7.83 -3.88 -2.88
CA SER A 331 -7.69 -3.75 -4.31
C SER A 331 -7.18 -5.04 -4.92
N GLN A 332 -6.31 -5.76 -4.21
CA GLN A 332 -5.89 -7.11 -4.58
C GLN A 332 -7.06 -8.10 -4.56
N SER A 333 -7.87 -8.08 -3.49
CA SER A 333 -9.04 -8.97 -3.37
C SER A 333 -10.08 -8.67 -4.45
N LEU A 334 -10.34 -7.38 -4.70
CA LEU A 334 -11.24 -6.96 -5.75
C LEU A 334 -10.74 -7.37 -7.14
N ALA A 335 -9.44 -7.21 -7.42
CA ALA A 335 -8.86 -7.59 -8.71
C ALA A 335 -8.96 -9.09 -8.98
N VAL A 336 -8.71 -9.93 -7.96
CA VAL A 336 -8.94 -11.38 -8.05
C VAL A 336 -10.41 -11.65 -8.37
N GLY A 337 -11.34 -11.04 -7.63
CA GLY A 337 -12.78 -11.19 -7.89
C GLY A 337 -13.19 -10.79 -9.30
N SER A 338 -12.68 -9.66 -9.81
CA SER A 338 -12.91 -9.19 -11.18
C SER A 338 -12.42 -10.20 -12.22
N MET A 339 -11.20 -10.72 -12.02
CA MET A 339 -10.60 -11.69 -12.92
C MET A 339 -11.37 -13.00 -12.96
N PHE A 340 -11.73 -13.56 -11.81
CA PHE A 340 -12.54 -14.79 -11.77
C PHE A 340 -13.91 -14.60 -12.45
N THR A 341 -14.53 -13.43 -12.30
CA THR A 341 -15.87 -13.15 -12.86
C THR A 341 -15.87 -12.91 -14.37
N HIS A 342 -14.78 -12.39 -14.94
CA HIS A 342 -14.74 -11.98 -16.35
C HIS A 342 -13.82 -12.82 -17.24
N ASP A 343 -12.82 -13.49 -16.64
CA ASP A 343 -11.81 -14.21 -17.39
C ASP A 343 -12.06 -15.73 -17.41
N ILE A 344 -12.85 -16.26 -16.46
CA ILE A 344 -13.28 -17.66 -16.39
C ILE A 344 -14.77 -17.83 -16.71
N VAL A 345 -15.63 -17.12 -15.97
CA VAL A 345 -17.10 -17.21 -16.09
C VAL A 345 -17.57 -16.43 -17.30
#